data_AF-A0AA40FYM9-F1
#
_entry.id   AF-A0AA40FYM9-F1
#
_cell.length_a   1.000
_cell.length_b   1.000
_cell.length_c   1.000
_cell.angle_alpha   90.00
_cell.angle_beta   90.00
_cell.angle_gamma   90.00
#
_symmetry.space_group_name_H-M   'P 1'
#
loop_
_entity.id
_entity.type
_entity.pdbx_description
1 polymer ?
#
loop_
_entity_poly.entity_id
_entity_poly.type
_entity_poly.pdbx_seq_one_letter_code
_entity_poly.pdbx_strand_id
1 'polypeptide(L)'
;MGTCCRTTLYTLINVPTDTEPLNELQLKQDLRKGDVQTKIEALKKTIHMILSGERLPGLLMTIIRFVLPLQDHTIKKLLLIFWEIVPKLLPMENCSRR
;
A
#
# COMPACT_ATOMS: atom_id res chain seq x y z
N MET A 1 -23.42 21.46 30.83
CA MET A 1 -22.42 20.87 31.75
C MET A 1 -22.48 19.36 31.55
N GLY A 2 -21.46 18.55 31.29
CA GLY A 2 -20.02 18.65 31.12
C GLY A 2 -19.53 17.20 30.87
N THR A 3 -18.66 17.01 29.87
CA THR A 3 -17.72 15.90 29.62
C THR A 3 -18.02 14.45 30.06
N CYS A 4 -17.95 13.51 29.10
CA CYS A 4 -17.09 12.33 29.27
C CYS A 4 -16.64 11.75 27.92
N CYS A 5 -15.44 12.15 27.52
CA CYS A 5 -14.66 11.54 26.46
C CYS A 5 -14.31 10.11 26.88
N ARG A 6 -14.86 9.10 26.21
CA ARG A 6 -14.30 7.76 26.24
C ARG A 6 -14.25 7.23 24.82
N THR A 7 -13.06 7.37 24.25
CA THR A 7 -12.49 6.46 23.26
C THR A 7 -12.92 5.03 23.61
N THR A 8 -13.93 4.53 22.90
CA THR A 8 -14.27 3.10 22.93
C THR A 8 -13.11 2.38 22.27
N LEU A 9 -12.22 1.88 23.12
CA LEU A 9 -11.20 0.91 22.78
C LEU A 9 -11.85 -0.22 21.99
N TYR A 10 -11.24 -0.51 20.85
CA TYR A 10 -11.65 -1.44 19.81
C TYR A 10 -12.27 -2.71 20.39
N THR A 11 -13.58 -2.83 20.22
CA THR A 11 -14.38 -3.99 20.62
C THR A 11 -14.04 -5.16 19.70
N LEU A 12 -13.30 -6.12 20.26
CA LEU A 12 -13.32 -7.57 19.99
C LEU A 12 -14.09 -8.02 18.73
N ILE A 13 -13.52 -7.87 17.54
CA ILE A 13 -13.73 -8.80 16.41
C ILE A 13 -12.43 -8.86 15.60
N ASN A 14 -11.81 -10.05 15.61
CA ASN A 14 -11.30 -10.79 14.45
C ASN A 14 -9.95 -11.45 14.76
N VAL A 15 -9.98 -12.79 14.75
CA VAL A 15 -8.92 -13.74 14.41
C VAL A 15 -7.49 -13.18 14.40
N PRO A 16 -6.54 -13.74 15.17
CA PRO A 16 -5.13 -13.49 14.91
C PRO A 16 -4.80 -14.07 13.53
N THR A 17 -4.93 -13.25 12.48
CA THR A 17 -4.18 -13.42 11.23
C THR A 17 -2.74 -13.06 11.56
N ASP A 18 -2.14 -13.92 12.37
CA ASP A 18 -0.75 -13.92 12.78
C ASP A 18 0.05 -14.34 11.54
N THR A 19 0.70 -13.37 10.88
CA THR A 19 2.03 -13.49 10.22
C THR A 19 2.36 -12.27 9.30
N GLU A 20 1.39 -11.47 8.83
CA GLU A 20 1.67 -10.50 7.74
C GLU A 20 2.04 -9.03 8.12
N PRO A 21 1.78 -8.49 9.34
CA PRO A 21 1.93 -7.05 9.58
C PRO A 21 3.39 -6.56 9.68
N LEU A 22 4.34 -7.45 10.01
CA LEU A 22 5.75 -7.06 10.15
C LEU A 22 6.37 -6.71 8.79
N ASN A 23 5.98 -7.43 7.74
CA ASN A 23 6.48 -7.20 6.38
C ASN A 23 5.98 -5.88 5.80
N GLU A 24 4.70 -5.51 6.03
CA GLU A 24 4.16 -4.21 5.58
C GLU A 24 4.90 -3.04 6.25
N LEU A 25 5.13 -3.14 7.56
CA LEU A 25 5.80 -2.09 8.32
C LEU A 25 7.23 -1.87 7.84
N GLN A 26 7.96 -2.95 7.58
CA GLN A 26 9.32 -2.89 7.05
C GLN A 26 9.33 -2.27 5.65
N LEU A 27 8.45 -2.73 4.75
CA LEU A 27 8.28 -2.17 3.41
C LEU A 27 7.96 -0.67 3.43
N LYS A 28 7.11 -0.21 4.35
CA LYS A 28 6.83 1.22 4.54
C LYS A 28 8.08 2.00 4.96
N GLN A 29 8.88 1.44 5.87
CA GLN A 29 10.12 2.07 6.31
C GLN A 29 11.15 2.13 5.18
N ASP A 30 11.31 1.04 4.43
CA ASP A 30 12.18 0.94 3.25
C ASP A 30 11.75 1.93 2.15
N LEU A 31 10.46 2.09 1.89
CA LEU A 31 9.95 3.06 0.92
C LEU A 31 10.12 4.51 1.37
N ARG A 32 10.14 4.75 2.69
CA ARG A 32 10.27 6.09 3.28
C ARG A 32 11.72 6.54 3.44
N LYS A 33 12.61 5.67 3.91
CA LYS A 33 14.02 5.98 4.20
C LYS A 33 15.02 5.35 3.23
N GLY A 34 14.64 4.34 2.45
CA GLY A 34 15.54 3.64 1.55
C GLY A 34 15.90 4.45 0.31
N ASP A 35 17.04 4.11 -0.28
CA ASP A 35 17.53 4.66 -1.54
C ASP A 35 16.69 4.19 -2.75
N VAL A 36 16.97 4.76 -3.93
CA VAL A 36 16.26 4.44 -5.18
C VAL A 36 16.22 2.92 -5.45
N GLN A 37 17.33 2.22 -5.19
CA GLN A 37 17.42 0.77 -5.38
C GLN A 37 16.52 0.01 -4.39
N THR A 38 16.57 0.34 -3.11
CA THR A 38 15.71 -0.26 -2.08
C THR A 38 14.23 -0.02 -2.38
N LYS A 39 13.86 1.16 -2.88
CA LYS A 39 12.49 1.47 -3.30
C LYS A 39 12.03 0.62 -4.47
N ILE A 40 12.91 0.34 -5.45
CA ILE A 40 12.60 -0.54 -6.59
C ILE A 40 12.31 -1.96 -6.09
N GLU A 41 13.13 -2.48 -5.17
CA GLU A 41 12.94 -3.81 -4.59
C GLU A 41 11.66 -3.88 -3.74
N ALA A 42 11.43 -2.88 -2.91
CA ALA A 42 10.22 -2.73 -2.12
C ALA A 42 8.95 -2.65 -3.00
N LEU A 43 9.01 -1.92 -4.11
CA LEU A 43 7.90 -1.80 -5.05
C LEU A 43 7.60 -3.13 -5.75
N LYS A 44 8.64 -3.88 -6.16
CA LYS A 44 8.47 -5.24 -6.70
C LYS A 44 7.78 -6.17 -5.68
N LYS A 45 8.27 -6.19 -4.43
CA LYS A 45 7.63 -6.97 -3.35
C LYS A 45 6.18 -6.57 -3.14
N THR A 46 5.88 -5.27 -3.18
CA THR A 46 4.51 -4.77 -3.05
C THR A 46 3.61 -5.27 -4.17
N ILE A 47 4.09 -5.26 -5.42
CA ILE A 47 3.34 -5.80 -6.56
C ILE A 47 3.04 -7.30 -6.35
N HIS A 48 4.02 -8.09 -5.91
CA HIS A 48 3.81 -9.51 -5.59
C HIS A 48 2.74 -9.71 -4.50
N MET A 49 2.75 -8.90 -3.45
CA MET A 49 1.78 -8.95 -2.35
C MET A 49 0.36 -8.63 -2.83
N ILE A 50 0.23 -7.62 -3.69
CA ILE A 50 -1.04 -7.26 -4.34
C ILE A 50 -1.55 -8.38 -5.24
N LEU A 51 -0.66 -9.07 -5.96
CA LEU A 51 -1.02 -10.25 -6.76
C LEU A 51 -1.49 -11.43 -5.90
N SER A 52 -0.98 -11.58 -4.68
CA SER A 52 -1.50 -12.54 -3.69
C SER A 52 -2.92 -12.19 -3.19
N GLY A 53 -3.40 -10.98 -3.47
CA GLY A 53 -4.73 -10.51 -3.06
C GLY A 53 -4.72 -9.62 -1.81
N GLU A 54 -3.56 -9.33 -1.24
CA GLU A 54 -3.43 -8.45 -0.08
C GLU A 54 -3.50 -6.98 -0.50
N ARG A 55 -4.44 -6.23 0.09
CA ARG A 55 -4.59 -4.79 -0.15
C ARG A 55 -3.99 -4.01 1.02
N LEU A 56 -2.95 -3.24 0.73
CA LEU A 56 -2.17 -2.51 1.73
C LEU A 56 -2.32 -1.00 1.49
N PRO A 57 -3.45 -0.40 1.92
CA PRO A 57 -3.74 1.02 1.68
C PRO A 57 -2.67 1.94 2.30
N GLY A 58 -2.03 1.51 3.39
CA GLY A 58 -0.93 2.27 3.99
C GLY A 58 0.35 2.27 3.14
N LEU A 59 0.62 1.20 2.38
CA LEU A 59 1.74 1.17 1.43
C LEU A 59 1.43 2.04 0.21
N LEU A 60 0.21 1.95 -0.32
CA LEU A 60 -0.27 2.82 -1.41
C LEU A 60 -0.02 4.31 -1.13
N MET A 61 -0.40 4.77 0.06
CA MET A 61 -0.19 6.17 0.48
C MET A 61 1.30 6.55 0.50
N THR A 62 2.15 5.61 0.93
CA THR A 62 3.61 5.80 1.00
C THR A 62 4.21 5.82 -0.40
N ILE A 63 3.80 4.92 -1.30
CA ILE A 63 4.26 4.88 -2.69
C ILE A 63 3.89 6.17 -3.41
N ILE A 64 2.65 6.64 -3.30
CA ILE A 64 2.23 7.89 -3.96
C ILE A 64 3.03 9.09 -3.46
N ARG A 65 3.40 9.16 -2.16
CA ARG A 65 4.20 10.27 -1.63
C ARG A 65 5.68 10.20 -1.95
N PHE A 66 6.27 9.00 -1.90
CA PHE A 66 7.73 8.82 -1.93
C PHE A 66 8.27 8.26 -3.25
N VAL A 67 7.41 7.69 -4.09
CA VAL A 67 7.76 7.09 -5.38
C VAL A 67 7.31 7.96 -6.55
N LEU A 68 6.20 8.69 -6.43
CA LEU A 68 5.76 9.67 -7.44
C LEU A 68 6.79 10.77 -7.74
N PRO A 69 7.51 11.36 -6.76
CA PRO A 69 8.52 12.38 -7.06
C PRO A 69 9.82 11.80 -7.66
N LEU A 70 9.99 10.47 -7.71
CA LEU A 70 11.19 9.86 -8.29
C LEU A 70 11.07 9.80 -9.82
N GLN A 71 12.06 10.36 -10.51
CA GLN A 71 12.09 10.46 -11.98
C GLN A 71 12.82 9.28 -12.65
N ASP A 72 13.14 8.23 -11.90
CA ASP A 72 13.90 7.09 -12.41
C ASP A 72 13.09 6.29 -13.44
N HIS A 73 13.71 5.99 -14.59
CA HIS A 73 13.07 5.23 -15.68
C HIS A 73 12.55 3.87 -15.22
N THR A 74 13.27 3.22 -14.30
CA THR A 74 12.93 1.90 -13.76
C THR A 74 11.66 1.98 -12.92
N ILE A 75 11.59 3.00 -12.05
CA ILE A 75 10.46 3.24 -11.16
C ILE A 75 9.20 3.56 -11.96
N LYS A 76 9.32 4.41 -12.99
CA LYS A 76 8.18 4.78 -13.84
C LYS A 76 7.55 3.54 -14.51
N LYS A 77 8.38 2.60 -14.97
CA LYS A 77 7.92 1.34 -15.57
C LYS A 77 7.20 0.44 -14.56
N LEU A 78 7.73 0.31 -13.34
CA LEU A 78 7.09 -0.44 -12.26
C LEU A 78 5.78 0.21 -11.79
N LEU A 79 5.73 1.54 -11.74
CA LEU A 79 4.55 2.30 -11.33
C LEU A 79 3.39 2.10 -12.33
N LEU A 80 3.69 2.07 -13.63
CA LEU A 80 2.71 1.74 -14.68
C LEU A 80 2.09 0.36 -14.45
N ILE A 81 2.91 -0.67 -14.18
CA ILE A 81 2.44 -2.03 -13.90
C ILE A 81 1.55 -2.03 -12.65
N PHE A 82 1.98 -1.36 -11.58
CA PHE A 82 1.21 -1.23 -10.35
C PHE A 82 -0.17 -0.59 -10.60
N TRP A 83 -0.20 0.51 -11.37
CA TRP A 83 -1.43 1.22 -11.73
C TRP A 83 -2.36 0.41 -12.64
N GLU A 84 -1.86 -0.58 -13.38
CA GLU A 84 -2.71 -1.51 -14.13
C GLU A 84 -3.31 -2.62 -13.26
N ILE A 85 -2.61 -3.04 -12.21
CA ILE A 85 -3.06 -4.14 -11.33
C ILE A 85 -4.12 -3.67 -10.33
N VAL A 86 -3.94 -2.48 -9.72
CA VAL A 86 -4.89 -1.91 -8.74
C VAL A 86 -6.34 -1.82 -9.26
N PRO A 87 -6.63 -1.26 -10.45
CA PRO A 87 -8.00 -1.19 -10.98
C PRO A 87 -8.54 -2.56 -11.40
N LYS A 88 -7.69 -3.52 -11.78
CA LYS A 88 -8.13 -4.89 -12.11
C LYS A 88 -8.61 -5.66 -10.88
N LEU A 89 -8.05 -5.37 -9.70
CA LEU A 89 -8.50 -5.94 -8.42
C LEU A 89 -9.76 -5.28 -7.86
N LEU A 90 -10.16 -4.12 -8.36
CA LEU A 90 -11.42 -3.44 -8.03
C LEU A 90 -12.39 -3.67 -9.21
N PRO A 91 -13.02 -4.86 -9.33
CA PRO A 91 -13.95 -5.08 -10.41
C PRO A 91 -15.14 -4.12 -10.23
N MET A 92 -15.26 -3.21 -11.20
CA MET A 92 -16.50 -2.60 -11.67
C MET A 92 -17.15 -1.54 -10.76
N GLU A 93 -16.65 -0.30 -10.86
CA GLU A 93 -17.53 0.86 -11.08
C GLU A 93 -16.79 1.88 -11.97
N ASN A 94 -16.71 1.59 -13.26
CA ASN A 94 -16.71 2.61 -14.31
C ASN A 94 -16.93 1.95 -15.67
N CYS A 95 -18.17 1.50 -15.84
CA CYS A 95 -18.83 1.67 -17.13
C CYS A 95 -18.91 3.19 -17.41
N SER A 96 -18.46 3.63 -18.59
CA SER A 96 -18.35 5.05 -19.04
C SER A 96 -17.14 5.86 -18.58
N ARG A 97 -16.06 5.81 -19.38
CA ARG A 97 -15.58 6.97 -20.19
C ARG A 97 -14.31 6.57 -20.95
N ARG A 98 -14.51 6.03 -22.15
CA ARG A 98 -13.81 6.52 -23.33
C ARG A 98 -14.87 7.04 -24.29
#